data_AF-A0A3N5UJI8-F1
#
_entry.id   AF-A0A3N5UJI8-F1
#
_cell.length_a   1.000
_cell.length_b   1.000
_cell.length_c   1.000
_cell.angle_alpha   90.00
_cell.angle_beta   90.00
_cell.angle_gamma   90.00
#
_symmetry.space_group_name_H-M   'P 1'
#
loop_
_entity.id
_entity.type
_entity.pdbx_description
1 polymer ?
#
loop_
_entity_poly.entity_id
_entity_poly.type
_entity_poly.pdbx_seq_one_letter_code
_entity_poly.pdbx_strand_id
1 'polypeptide(L)'
;MTVQNPSVAQKSSARRPGLLWTLVRFREAGISIFILILTVAVTLRAPSFLTVDNFEDILLNISILAIVAMAQTMVIITHGIDLSVSSMIGLVA
;
A
#
# COMPACT_ATOMS: atom_id res chain seq x y z
N MET A 1 -12.30 16.73 66.04
CA MET A 1 -11.13 16.74 65.14
C MET A 1 -11.01 15.34 64.57
N THR A 2 -11.64 15.07 63.42
CA THR A 2 -11.06 15.15 62.05
C THR A 2 -10.06 14.01 61.81
N VAL A 3 -10.15 13.13 60.82
CA VAL A 3 -10.96 13.00 59.60
C VAL A 3 -10.75 11.53 59.15
N GLN A 4 -11.81 10.81 58.81
CA GLN A 4 -11.69 9.68 57.87
C GLN A 4 -11.38 10.29 56.49
N ASN A 5 -10.27 9.93 55.86
CA ASN A 5 -10.07 10.22 54.44
C ASN A 5 -10.07 8.91 53.62
N PRO A 6 -11.22 8.49 53.09
CA PRO A 6 -11.30 7.46 52.06
C PRO A 6 -11.33 8.16 50.68
N SER A 7 -10.22 8.78 50.30
CA SER A 7 -9.97 9.21 48.92
C SER A 7 -8.45 9.28 48.82
N VAL A 8 -7.77 8.44 48.05
CA VAL A 8 -7.80 8.49 46.60
C VAL A 8 -7.55 7.07 46.08
N ALA A 9 -8.62 6.32 45.82
CA ALA A 9 -8.55 5.27 44.82
C ALA A 9 -8.31 5.98 43.48
N GLN A 10 -7.04 6.22 43.18
CA GLN A 10 -6.57 6.81 41.94
C GLN A 10 -6.84 5.78 40.85
N LYS A 11 -8.10 5.76 40.39
CA LYS A 11 -8.56 5.01 39.24
C LYS A 11 -7.62 5.41 38.11
N SER A 12 -6.67 4.54 37.76
CA SER A 12 -5.86 4.75 36.58
C SER A 12 -6.86 4.87 35.44
N SER A 13 -7.07 6.10 34.96
CA SER A 13 -7.76 6.33 33.72
C SER A 13 -6.93 5.59 32.68
N ALA A 14 -7.34 4.36 32.39
CA ALA A 14 -6.80 3.59 31.29
C ALA A 14 -7.06 4.45 30.07
N ARG A 15 -6.06 5.23 29.68
CA ARG A 15 -6.09 6.06 28.48
C ARG A 15 -6.35 5.07 27.36
N ARG A 16 -7.60 5.00 26.90
CA ARG A 16 -7.96 4.23 25.72
C ARG A 16 -6.98 4.68 24.64
N PRO A 17 -6.20 3.77 24.03
CA PRO A 17 -5.32 4.17 22.94
C PRO A 17 -6.19 4.90 21.93
N GLY A 18 -5.85 6.15 21.64
CA GLY A 18 -6.59 6.96 20.69
C GLY A 18 -6.60 6.25 19.34
N LEU A 19 -7.66 6.45 18.55
CA LEU A 19 -7.80 5.88 17.21
C LEU A 19 -6.54 6.07 16.34
N LEU A 20 -5.86 7.21 16.53
CA LEU A 20 -4.57 7.52 15.90
C LEU A 20 -3.44 6.54 16.26
N TRP A 21 -3.35 6.10 17.51
CA TRP A 21 -2.37 5.10 17.95
C TRP A 21 -2.67 3.71 17.40
N THR A 22 -3.95 3.38 17.22
CA THR A 22 -4.35 2.12 16.57
C THR A 22 -4.00 2.15 15.09
N LEU A 23 -4.27 3.26 14.38
CA LEU A 23 -3.95 3.42 12.96
C LEU A 23 -2.44 3.41 12.68
N VAL A 24 -1.64 4.10 13.51
CA VAL A 24 -0.17 4.16 13.36
C VAL A 24 0.51 2.83 13.73
N ARG A 25 -0.17 1.94 14.48
CA ARG A 25 0.39 0.64 14.88
C ARG A 25 0.29 -0.44 13.81
N PHE A 26 -0.47 -0.22 12.73
CA PHE A 26 -0.52 -1.12 11.59
C PHE A 26 0.74 -0.97 10.73
N ARG A 27 1.42 -2.08 10.46
CA ARG A 27 2.62 -2.09 9.61
C ARG A 27 2.33 -1.58 8.20
N GLU A 28 1.10 -1.74 7.71
CA GLU A 28 0.69 -1.24 6.39
C GLU A 28 0.58 0.29 6.32
N ALA A 29 0.39 0.98 7.46
CA ALA A 29 0.21 2.44 7.48
C ALA A 29 1.43 3.19 6.94
N GLY A 30 2.64 2.66 7.15
CA GLY A 30 3.87 3.26 6.62
C GLY A 30 3.91 3.26 5.09
N ILE A 31 3.47 2.17 4.45
CA ILE A 31 3.42 2.05 2.98
C ILE A 31 2.33 2.99 2.43
N SER A 32 1.16 3.05 3.06
CA SER A 32 0.09 3.96 2.61
C SER A 32 0.51 5.42 2.71
N ILE A 33 1.18 5.82 3.80
CA ILE A 33 1.71 7.19 3.95
C ILE A 33 2.77 7.48 2.89
N PHE A 34 3.68 6.53 2.64
CA PHE A 34 4.72 6.69 1.63
C PHE A 34 4.12 6.88 0.22
N ILE A 35 3.14 6.05 -0.15
CA ILE A 35 2.43 6.18 -1.43
C ILE A 35 1.76 7.55 -1.53
N LEU A 36 1.07 8.00 -0.46
CA LEU A 36 0.41 9.30 -0.46
C LEU A 36 1.41 10.45 -0.68
N ILE A 37 2.56 10.41 0.00
CA ILE A 37 3.62 11.42 -0.16
C ILE A 37 4.14 11.42 -1.59
N LEU A 38 4.43 10.25 -2.16
CA LEU A 38 4.89 10.14 -3.55
C LEU A 38 3.85 10.67 -4.53
N THR A 39 2.59 10.28 -4.37
CA THR A 39 1.49 10.76 -5.20
C THR A 39 1.45 12.29 -5.20
N VAL A 40 1.44 12.92 -4.02
CA VAL A 40 1.44 14.40 -3.93
C VAL A 40 2.68 14.99 -4.59
N ALA A 41 3.88 14.47 -4.31
CA ALA A 41 5.12 14.98 -4.87
C ALA A 41 5.16 14.90 -6.40
N VAL A 42 4.68 13.78 -6.97
CA VAL A 42 4.62 13.57 -8.43
C VAL A 42 3.56 14.46 -9.06
N THR A 43 2.36 14.57 -8.47
CA THR A 43 1.31 15.46 -8.98
C THR A 43 1.76 16.92 -9.05
N LEU A 44 2.53 17.39 -8.06
CA LEU A 44 3.07 18.76 -8.08
C LEU A 44 4.04 19.00 -9.25
N ARG A 45 4.73 17.96 -9.74
CA ARG A 45 5.63 18.05 -10.90
C ARG A 45 4.93 17.78 -12.22
N ALA A 46 3.96 16.88 -12.22
CA ALA A 46 3.17 16.47 -13.37
C ALA A 46 1.68 16.44 -12.97
N PRO A 47 0.95 17.55 -13.13
CA PRO A 47 -0.47 17.63 -12.74
C PRO A 47 -1.36 16.60 -13.45
N SER A 48 -0.95 16.15 -14.64
CA SER A 48 -1.61 15.07 -15.39
C SER A 48 -1.53 13.71 -14.70
N PHE A 49 -0.66 13.52 -13.71
CA PHE A 49 -0.48 12.23 -13.04
C PHE A 49 -1.76 11.70 -12.36
N LEU A 50 -2.58 12.59 -11.78
CA LEU A 50 -3.82 12.23 -11.08
C LEU A 50 -5.09 12.42 -11.92
N THR A 51 -4.98 12.49 -13.25
CA THR A 51 -6.17 12.50 -14.11
C THR A 51 -6.74 11.09 -14.24
N VAL A 52 -8.05 11.02 -14.53
CA VAL A 52 -8.74 9.74 -14.79
C VAL A 52 -8.10 9.05 -15.98
N ASP A 53 -7.82 9.77 -17.06
CA ASP A 53 -7.18 9.22 -18.26
C ASP A 53 -5.83 8.56 -17.94
N ASN A 54 -4.95 9.25 -17.19
CA ASN A 54 -3.65 8.68 -16.81
C ASN A 54 -3.80 7.48 -15.86
N PHE A 55 -4.82 7.49 -14.99
CA PHE A 55 -5.11 6.36 -14.12
C PHE A 55 -5.61 5.15 -14.92
N GLU A 56 -6.50 5.35 -15.89
CA GLU A 56 -6.94 4.31 -16.83
C GLU A 56 -5.77 3.76 -17.65
N ASP A 57 -4.91 4.63 -18.18
CA ASP A 57 -3.72 4.23 -18.92
C ASP A 57 -2.78 3.36 -18.07
N ILE A 58 -2.53 3.74 -16.81
CA ILE A 58 -1.73 2.95 -15.89
C ILE A 58 -2.38 1.58 -15.64
N LEU A 59 -3.70 1.55 -15.39
CA LEU A 59 -4.42 0.30 -15.14
C LEU A 59 -4.42 -0.63 -16.37
N LEU A 60 -4.59 -0.09 -17.57
CA LEU A 60 -4.52 -0.86 -18.81
C LEU A 60 -3.13 -1.44 -19.03
N ASN A 61 -2.08 -0.63 -18.82
CA ASN A 61 -0.69 -1.10 -18.92
C ASN A 61 -0.39 -2.24 -17.93
N ILE A 62 -0.82 -2.09 -16.67
CA ILE A 62 -0.66 -3.14 -15.66
C ILE A 62 -1.49 -4.39 -16.02
N SER A 63 -2.70 -4.21 -16.55
CA SER A 63 -3.59 -5.33 -16.93
C SER A 63 -2.96 -6.21 -18.00
N ILE A 64 -2.33 -5.62 -19.03
CA ILE A 64 -1.62 -6.35 -20.08
C ILE A 64 -0.51 -7.20 -19.44
N LEU A 65 0.31 -6.61 -18.58
CA LEU A 65 1.38 -7.32 -17.87
C LEU A 65 0.84 -8.44 -16.97
N ALA A 66 -0.26 -8.19 -16.26
CA ALA A 66 -0.89 -9.18 -15.38
C ALA A 66 -1.41 -10.39 -16.15
N ILE A 67 -2.07 -10.19 -17.29
CA ILE A 67 -2.56 -11.28 -18.16
C ILE A 67 -1.37 -12.13 -18.66
N VAL A 68 -0.30 -11.48 -19.12
CA VAL A 68 0.92 -12.18 -19.55
C VAL A 68 1.54 -12.96 -18.40
N ALA A 69 1.68 -12.36 -17.21
CA ALA A 69 2.23 -13.02 -16.03
C ALA A 69 1.39 -14.24 -15.59
N MET A 70 0.06 -14.16 -15.69
CA MET A 70 -0.83 -15.29 -15.43
C MET A 70 -0.59 -16.43 -16.44
N ALA A 71 -0.49 -16.13 -17.73
CA ALA A 71 -0.17 -17.12 -18.76
C ALA A 71 1.22 -17.75 -18.53
N GLN A 72 2.22 -16.95 -18.15
CA GLN A 72 3.56 -17.41 -17.80
C GLN A 72 3.56 -18.31 -16.55
N THR A 73 2.69 -18.05 -15.59
CA THR A 73 2.56 -18.90 -14.38
C THR A 73 2.11 -20.32 -14.76
N MET A 74 1.17 -20.46 -15.70
CA MET A 74 0.74 -21.78 -16.21
C MET A 74 1.89 -22.53 -16.88
N VAL A 75 2.71 -21.83 -17.66
CA VAL A 75 3.90 -22.37 -18.36
C VAL A 75 4.98 -22.84 -17.38
N ILE A 76 5.22 -22.09 -16.31
CA ILE A 76 6.15 -22.47 -15.24
C ILE A 76 5.66 -23.76 -14.54
N ILE A 77 4.37 -23.86 -14.23
CA ILE A 77 3.78 -25.03 -13.56
C ILE A 77 3.90 -26.29 -14.42
N THR A 78 3.77 -26.17 -15.75
CA THR A 78 3.90 -27.30 -16.68
C THR A 78 5.35 -27.71 -16.97
N HIS A 79 6.33 -27.15 -16.24
CA HIS A 79 7.77 -27.34 -16.46
C HIS A 79 8.23 -26.95 -17.87
N GLY A 80 7.45 -26.12 -18.58
CA GLY A 80 7.87 -25.51 -19.83
C GLY A 80 8.72 -24.29 -19.51
N ILE A 81 10.02 -24.47 -19.27
CA ILE A 81 10.94 -23.37 -18.94
C ILE A 81 11.31 -22.53 -20.18
N ASP A 82 10.36 -22.27 -21.09
CA ASP A 82 10.63 -21.35 -22.20
C ASP A 82 10.19 -19.93 -21.84
N LEU A 83 11.14 -19.20 -21.26
CA LEU A 83 11.02 -17.79 -20.89
C LEU A 83 11.14 -16.83 -22.11
N SER A 84 10.97 -17.34 -23.32
CA SER A 84 11.08 -16.58 -24.58
C SER A 84 10.23 -15.30 -24.61
N VAL A 85 9.05 -15.28 -23.98
CA VAL A 85 8.21 -14.07 -23.87
C VAL A 85 8.87 -12.97 -23.05
N SER A 86 9.49 -13.31 -21.91
CA SER A 86 10.20 -12.32 -21.08
C SER A 86 11.46 -11.80 -21.76
N SER A 87 12.18 -12.66 -22.47
CA SER A 87 13.34 -12.26 -23.28
C SER A 87 12.96 -11.36 -24.45
N MET A 88 11.81 -11.61 -25.10
CA MET A 88 11.30 -10.77 -26.19
C MET A 88 10.89 -9.39 -25.70
N ILE A 89 10.19 -9.29 -24.56
CA ILE A 89 9.83 -7.98 -23.99
C ILE A 89 11.09 -7.16 -23.69
N GLY A 90 12.14 -7.78 -23.13
CA GLY A 90 13.41 -7.09 -22.88
C GLY A 90 14.23 -6.71 -24.13
N LEU A 91 13.97 -7.33 -25.28
CA LEU A 91 14.63 -7.01 -26.55
C LEU A 91 13.93 -5.87 -27.31
N VAL A 92 12.62 -5.70 -27.11
CA VAL A 92 11.78 -4.78 -27.91
C VAL A 92 11.36 -3.53 -27.12
N ALA A 93 11.52 -3.54 -25.79
CA ALA A 93 11.35 -2.37 -24.91
C ALA A 93 12.56 -1.43 -24.96
#